data_AF-A0A7Y0AFP3-F1
#
_entry.id   AF-A0A7Y0AFP3-F1
#
_cell.length_a   1.000
_cell.length_b   1.000
_cell.length_c   1.000
_cell.angle_alpha   90.00
_cell.angle_beta   90.00
_cell.angle_gamma   90.00
#
_symmetry.space_group_name_H-M   'P 1'
#
loop_
_entity.id
_entity.type
_entity.pdbx_description
1 polymer ?
#
loop_
_entity_poly.entity_id
_entity_poly.type
_entity_poly.pdbx_seq_one_letter_code
_entity_poly.pdbx_strand_id
1 'polypeptide(L)'
;MLSALPLPLLLSACLLLAAPGRAQRAPSNGAGAYATGQYRDLFQENGHSPQASAAKIEAAFQQLFYGDSTQAIYFRAGRNANGPLAYVSDLPHHDVRSEGMSYAMMIAVQLGKKAEFDAVWNWSVSKMYVRDPAHPSAGYFCWSLRPDGTPNSETPAPDGEEYYAMALYFAAHRWGNGAGIYDYQAWAANILTTMRHHSLKSGPTRYGVRSVGAMVDEPTRQIRFVPDAKGSQFTDPSYHLPAFYELWARWGPAADRAFWAAAADSSRRFFQRAANPQTGLAPDYANFDGTPHAAAFNPNATKFSFDAWRTASNWSVDWAWWHRAPQEPVLSNRIQAFFAGQGLGRYGCQYTLAGQLLDPRHAGGLVATNAVASLAATHQPLARDFVEELWRAPVPHIWVERYYDGLLHLMSLLHCSGQYRIWLPKK
;
A
#
# COMPACT_ATOMS: atom_id res chain seq x y z
N MET A 1 -3.55 -84.68 -34.35
CA MET A 1 -2.52 -83.62 -34.30
C MET A 1 -2.90 -82.57 -35.34
N LEU A 2 -3.60 -81.52 -34.91
CA LEU A 2 -4.00 -80.40 -35.75
C LEU A 2 -3.64 -79.12 -34.99
N SER A 3 -2.76 -78.36 -35.61
CA SER A 3 -2.05 -77.20 -35.09
C SER A 3 -2.98 -75.98 -35.03
N ALA A 4 -3.20 -75.45 -33.83
CA ALA A 4 -3.97 -74.22 -33.61
C ALA A 4 -3.05 -72.99 -33.68
N LEU A 5 -3.44 -72.01 -34.50
CA LEU A 5 -2.82 -70.68 -34.63
C LEU A 5 -3.02 -69.82 -33.37
N PRO A 6 -2.06 -68.93 -33.01
CA PRO A 6 -2.25 -67.98 -31.92
C PRO A 6 -2.89 -66.67 -32.38
N LEU A 7 -3.77 -66.16 -31.50
CA LEU A 7 -4.52 -64.90 -31.54
C LEU A 7 -3.58 -63.69 -31.27
N PRO A 8 -3.69 -62.54 -31.98
CA PRO A 8 -2.90 -61.36 -31.67
C PRO A 8 -3.51 -60.51 -30.54
N LEU A 9 -2.67 -60.13 -29.56
CA LEU A 9 -3.00 -59.13 -28.54
C LEU A 9 -3.14 -57.73 -29.16
N LEU A 10 -4.26 -57.07 -28.90
CA LEU A 10 -4.49 -55.64 -29.15
C LEU A 10 -3.99 -54.82 -27.94
N LEU A 11 -2.94 -54.03 -28.13
CA LEU A 11 -2.52 -52.99 -27.20
C LEU A 11 -3.40 -51.73 -27.38
N SER A 12 -4.22 -51.41 -26.39
CA SER A 12 -4.92 -50.12 -26.29
C SER A 12 -3.95 -49.03 -25.84
N ALA A 13 -3.62 -48.11 -26.75
CA ALA A 13 -2.91 -46.87 -26.42
C ALA A 13 -3.91 -45.82 -25.89
N CYS A 14 -3.84 -45.52 -24.59
CA CYS A 14 -4.54 -44.38 -24.00
C CYS A 14 -3.83 -43.08 -24.42
N LEU A 15 -4.38 -42.41 -25.44
CA LEU A 15 -4.04 -41.02 -25.78
C LEU A 15 -4.59 -40.08 -24.68
N LEU A 16 -3.71 -39.63 -23.79
CA LEU A 16 -3.95 -38.48 -22.93
C LEU A 16 -4.02 -37.22 -23.79
N LEU A 17 -5.23 -36.80 -24.14
CA LEU A 17 -5.49 -35.49 -24.73
C LEU A 17 -5.18 -34.42 -23.67
N ALA A 18 -4.02 -33.78 -23.80
CA ALA A 18 -3.70 -32.57 -23.05
C ALA A 18 -4.72 -31.48 -23.43
N ALA A 19 -5.52 -31.04 -22.44
CA ALA A 19 -6.41 -29.91 -22.64
C ALA A 19 -5.57 -28.67 -23.01
N PRO A 20 -5.97 -27.88 -24.03
CA PRO A 20 -5.27 -26.64 -24.34
C PRO A 20 -5.36 -25.72 -23.13
N GLY A 21 -4.20 -25.32 -22.60
CA GLY A 21 -4.12 -24.35 -21.52
C GLY A 21 -4.94 -23.12 -21.88
N ARG A 22 -5.89 -22.72 -21.02
CA ARG A 22 -6.64 -21.47 -21.19
C ARG A 22 -5.63 -20.36 -21.39
N ALA A 23 -5.60 -19.78 -22.59
CA ALA A 23 -4.86 -18.55 -22.84
C ALA A 23 -5.30 -17.54 -21.78
N GLN A 24 -4.33 -17.09 -20.99
CA GLN A 24 -4.59 -16.19 -19.87
C GLN A 24 -5.04 -14.85 -20.46
N ARG A 25 -6.35 -14.58 -20.36
CA ARG A 25 -6.94 -13.36 -20.93
C ARG A 25 -6.28 -12.17 -20.24
N ALA A 26 -5.73 -11.24 -21.02
CA ALA A 26 -5.13 -10.02 -20.49
C ALA A 26 -6.13 -9.33 -19.54
N PRO A 27 -5.69 -8.77 -18.40
CA PRO A 27 -6.58 -8.13 -17.45
C PRO A 27 -7.34 -7.00 -18.14
N SER A 28 -8.67 -6.97 -17.95
CA SER A 28 -9.52 -5.88 -18.48
C SER A 28 -9.04 -4.54 -17.92
N ASN A 29 -9.02 -3.51 -18.76
CA ASN A 29 -8.67 -2.14 -18.35
C ASN A 29 -9.75 -1.49 -17.47
N GLY A 30 -10.92 -2.14 -17.33
CA GLY A 30 -12.04 -1.61 -16.55
C GLY A 30 -12.62 -0.33 -17.17
N ALA A 31 -13.21 0.51 -16.33
CA ALA A 31 -13.86 1.77 -16.74
C ALA A 31 -13.46 2.96 -15.86
N GLY A 32 -12.47 2.79 -14.98
CA GLY A 32 -11.95 3.84 -14.12
C GLY A 32 -10.90 4.73 -14.79
N ALA A 33 -10.20 5.53 -13.98
CA ALA A 33 -9.22 6.52 -14.42
C ALA A 33 -8.09 5.94 -15.28
N TYR A 34 -7.74 4.66 -15.12
CA TYR A 34 -6.76 3.99 -16.00
C TYR A 34 -7.24 3.95 -17.45
N ALA A 35 -8.51 3.61 -17.68
CA ALA A 35 -9.08 3.48 -19.02
C ALA A 35 -9.45 4.83 -19.64
N THR A 36 -9.90 5.78 -18.82
CA THR A 36 -10.43 7.07 -19.29
C THR A 36 -9.38 8.19 -19.32
N GLY A 37 -8.30 8.06 -18.53
CA GLY A 37 -7.36 9.14 -18.27
C GLY A 37 -7.95 10.28 -17.41
N GLN A 38 -9.18 10.13 -16.93
CA GLN A 38 -9.89 11.13 -16.15
C GLN A 38 -9.87 10.75 -14.67
N TYR A 39 -9.30 11.65 -13.86
CA TYR A 39 -9.26 11.53 -12.40
C TYR A 39 -10.26 12.52 -11.82
N ARG A 40 -11.12 12.05 -10.92
CA ARG A 40 -12.08 12.92 -10.22
C ARG A 40 -11.32 13.90 -9.33
N ASP A 41 -11.70 15.17 -9.41
CA ASP A 41 -11.29 16.22 -8.48
C ASP A 41 -12.48 16.49 -7.56
N LEU A 42 -12.48 15.82 -6.41
CA LEU A 42 -13.54 15.91 -5.41
C LEU A 42 -13.63 17.32 -4.80
N PHE A 43 -12.50 18.04 -4.70
CA PHE A 43 -12.52 19.42 -4.24
C PHE A 43 -13.21 20.32 -5.27
N GLN A 44 -12.93 20.14 -6.56
CA GLN A 44 -13.64 20.83 -7.63
C GLN A 44 -15.13 20.46 -7.69
N GLU A 45 -15.48 19.20 -7.49
CA GLU A 45 -16.88 18.75 -7.37
C GLU A 45 -17.61 19.43 -6.19
N ASN A 46 -16.87 19.89 -5.17
CA ASN A 46 -17.35 20.68 -4.03
C ASN A 46 -17.27 22.21 -4.23
N GLY A 47 -16.84 22.68 -5.41
CA GLY A 47 -16.77 24.10 -5.74
C GLY A 47 -15.43 24.80 -5.43
N HIS A 48 -14.42 24.06 -4.99
CA HIS A 48 -13.06 24.61 -4.80
C HIS A 48 -12.31 24.67 -6.13
N SER A 49 -11.59 25.77 -6.36
CA SER A 49 -10.83 25.91 -7.62
C SER A 49 -9.59 24.98 -7.64
N PRO A 50 -9.18 24.47 -8.82
CA PRO A 50 -7.93 23.71 -8.95
C PRO A 50 -6.70 24.47 -8.43
N GLN A 51 -6.69 25.80 -8.56
CA GLN A 51 -5.64 26.67 -8.04
C GLN A 51 -5.60 26.64 -6.50
N ALA A 52 -6.76 26.68 -5.83
CA ALA A 52 -6.84 26.58 -4.39
C ALA A 52 -6.40 25.19 -3.89
N SER A 53 -6.80 24.12 -4.60
CA SER A 53 -6.34 22.75 -4.31
C SER A 53 -4.82 22.63 -4.43
N ALA A 54 -4.23 23.15 -5.51
CA ALA A 54 -2.77 23.17 -5.70
C ALA A 54 -2.05 23.97 -4.61
N ALA A 55 -2.58 25.13 -4.22
CA ALA A 55 -2.01 25.93 -3.14
C ALA A 55 -2.07 25.21 -1.78
N LYS A 56 -3.19 24.53 -1.46
CA LYS A 56 -3.33 23.74 -0.23
C LYS A 56 -2.35 22.56 -0.18
N ILE A 57 -2.17 21.87 -1.31
CA ILE A 57 -1.22 20.77 -1.45
C ILE A 57 0.22 21.26 -1.29
N GLU A 58 0.61 22.34 -1.97
CA GLU A 58 1.96 22.89 -1.85
C GLU A 58 2.23 23.40 -0.42
N ALA A 59 1.26 24.03 0.24
CA ALA A 59 1.39 24.43 1.64
C ALA A 59 1.62 23.24 2.57
N ALA A 60 0.87 22.14 2.37
CA ALA A 60 1.05 20.91 3.14
C ALA A 60 2.40 20.25 2.89
N PHE A 61 2.86 20.20 1.64
CA PHE A 61 4.19 19.73 1.30
C PHE A 61 5.28 20.60 1.94
N GLN A 62 5.19 21.93 1.82
CA GLN A 62 6.15 22.86 2.42
C GLN A 62 6.21 22.70 3.94
N GLN A 63 5.07 22.62 4.64
CA GLN A 63 5.04 22.42 6.09
C GLN A 63 5.75 21.11 6.50
N LEU A 64 5.41 20.00 5.87
CA LEU A 64 5.92 18.68 6.27
C LEU A 64 7.37 18.44 5.82
N PHE A 65 7.78 18.99 4.68
CA PHE A 65 9.11 18.74 4.11
C PHE A 65 10.14 19.82 4.42
N TYR A 66 9.69 21.06 4.63
CA TYR A 66 10.54 22.24 4.76
C TYR A 66 10.13 23.19 5.90
N GLY A 67 9.15 22.82 6.71
CA GLY A 67 8.76 23.57 7.89
C GLY A 67 9.85 23.61 8.95
N ASP A 68 9.59 24.33 10.03
CA ASP A 68 10.51 24.39 11.16
C ASP A 68 10.51 23.08 11.99
N SER A 69 11.25 23.04 13.09
CA SER A 69 11.36 21.86 13.96
C SER A 69 10.04 21.42 14.59
N THR A 70 9.01 22.27 14.59
CA THR A 70 7.65 21.94 15.07
C THR A 70 6.77 21.34 13.98
N GLN A 71 7.17 21.43 12.72
CA GLN A 71 6.37 21.03 11.55
C GLN A 71 6.99 19.90 10.74
N ALA A 72 8.29 19.99 10.46
CA ALA A 72 8.94 19.09 9.51
C ALA A 72 9.06 17.66 10.03
N ILE A 73 8.87 16.73 9.09
CA ILE A 73 9.12 15.30 9.24
C ILE A 73 10.21 14.80 8.29
N TYR A 74 10.59 15.59 7.28
CA TYR A 74 11.68 15.31 6.34
C TYR A 74 12.99 15.96 6.80
N PHE A 75 14.07 15.21 6.77
CA PHE A 75 15.38 15.64 7.24
C PHE A 75 16.46 15.32 6.22
N ARG A 76 17.23 16.34 5.82
CA ARG A 76 18.43 16.15 5.00
C ARG A 76 19.52 15.47 5.83
N ALA A 77 20.16 14.46 5.26
CA ALA A 77 21.11 13.57 5.93
C ALA A 77 22.49 13.55 5.24
N GLY A 78 22.91 14.68 4.69
CA GLY A 78 24.19 14.81 3.98
C GLY A 78 24.15 14.23 2.56
N ARG A 79 25.27 13.65 2.13
CA ARG A 79 25.46 13.09 0.77
C ARG A 79 26.36 11.86 0.82
N ASN A 80 26.21 10.95 -0.14
CA ASN A 80 27.13 9.84 -0.42
C ASN A 80 27.50 9.82 -1.93
N ALA A 81 28.09 8.72 -2.42
CA ALA A 81 28.48 8.57 -3.82
C ALA A 81 27.31 8.66 -4.82
N ASN A 82 26.07 8.40 -4.38
CA ASN A 82 24.87 8.53 -5.22
C ASN A 82 24.26 9.94 -5.16
N GLY A 83 24.73 10.81 -4.26
CA GLY A 83 24.23 12.18 -4.11
C GLY A 83 23.57 12.43 -2.75
N PRO A 84 22.62 13.38 -2.67
CA PRO A 84 21.91 13.72 -1.43
C PRO A 84 21.23 12.53 -0.76
N LEU A 85 21.17 12.59 0.56
CA LEU A 85 20.45 11.66 1.42
C LEU A 85 19.40 12.44 2.20
N ALA A 86 18.23 11.87 2.36
CA ALA A 86 17.22 12.39 3.27
C ALA A 86 16.34 11.26 3.81
N TYR A 87 15.72 11.47 4.94
CA TYR A 87 14.75 10.54 5.51
C TYR A 87 13.52 11.28 6.01
N VAL A 88 12.41 10.56 6.17
CA VAL A 88 11.30 11.02 6.99
C VAL A 88 11.28 10.24 8.30
N SER A 89 11.01 10.91 9.42
CA SER A 89 11.05 10.29 10.75
C SER A 89 9.69 10.31 11.43
N ASP A 90 9.34 9.16 12.01
CA ASP A 90 8.34 9.07 13.06
C ASP A 90 8.98 9.58 14.36
N LEU A 91 8.75 10.87 14.57
CA LEU A 91 9.38 11.65 15.60
C LEU A 91 8.99 11.23 17.03
N PRO A 92 7.71 10.94 17.33
CA PRO A 92 7.33 10.36 18.61
C PRO A 92 8.07 9.07 18.96
N HIS A 93 8.36 8.22 17.98
CA HIS A 93 9.05 6.94 18.18
C HIS A 93 10.57 7.01 18.00
N HIS A 94 11.09 8.18 17.60
CA HIS A 94 12.50 8.42 17.30
C HIS A 94 13.06 7.44 16.27
N ASP A 95 12.27 7.08 15.25
CA ASP A 95 12.66 6.13 14.21
C ASP A 95 12.30 6.60 12.79
N VAL A 96 12.87 5.91 11.82
CA VAL A 96 12.67 6.05 10.38
C VAL A 96 12.08 4.75 9.89
N ARG A 97 10.85 4.82 9.36
CA ARG A 97 10.07 3.64 9.00
C ARG A 97 9.99 3.45 7.50
N SER A 98 10.03 2.19 7.05
CA SER A 98 9.93 1.84 5.63
C SER A 98 8.63 2.37 5.01
N GLU A 99 7.53 2.27 5.75
CA GLU A 99 6.23 2.92 5.46
C GLU A 99 6.41 4.40 5.11
N GLY A 100 6.85 5.24 6.06
CA GLY A 100 6.96 6.68 5.84
C GLY A 100 7.91 7.05 4.70
N MET A 101 9.03 6.34 4.58
CA MET A 101 9.99 6.55 3.50
C MET A 101 9.36 6.25 2.12
N SER A 102 8.61 5.16 2.01
CA SER A 102 7.91 4.80 0.79
C SER A 102 6.75 5.76 0.47
N TYR A 103 6.04 6.28 1.47
CA TYR A 103 5.02 7.32 1.32
C TYR A 103 5.62 8.65 0.87
N ALA A 104 6.75 9.05 1.43
CA ALA A 104 7.47 10.24 1.00
C ALA A 104 7.92 10.14 -0.47
N MET A 105 8.38 8.97 -0.90
CA MET A 105 8.67 8.71 -2.32
C MET A 105 7.40 8.79 -3.18
N MET A 106 6.28 8.22 -2.74
CA MET A 106 5.01 8.30 -3.46
C MET A 106 4.53 9.75 -3.61
N ILE A 107 4.53 10.52 -2.52
CA ILE A 107 4.19 11.95 -2.52
C ILE A 107 5.11 12.72 -3.48
N ALA A 108 6.42 12.52 -3.37
CA ALA A 108 7.40 13.23 -4.20
C ALA A 108 7.23 12.92 -5.70
N VAL A 109 6.98 11.66 -6.07
CA VAL A 109 6.75 11.28 -7.46
C VAL A 109 5.41 11.80 -8.00
N GLN A 110 4.38 11.94 -7.18
CA GLN A 110 3.11 12.56 -7.61
C GLN A 110 3.24 14.07 -7.78
N LEU A 111 4.03 14.74 -6.93
CA LEU A 111 4.27 16.18 -6.99
C LEU A 111 5.38 16.60 -7.96
N GLY A 112 6.14 15.67 -8.54
CA GLY A 112 7.24 15.98 -9.45
C GLY A 112 8.52 16.45 -8.75
N LYS A 113 8.66 16.12 -7.46
CA LYS A 113 9.75 16.54 -6.57
C LYS A 113 10.91 15.53 -6.65
N LYS A 114 11.58 15.49 -7.80
CA LYS A 114 12.60 14.45 -8.11
C LYS A 114 13.80 14.47 -7.14
N ALA A 115 14.23 15.65 -6.69
CA ALA A 115 15.38 15.75 -5.79
C ALA A 115 15.10 15.12 -4.42
N GLU A 116 13.89 15.32 -3.90
CA GLU A 116 13.39 14.76 -2.65
C GLU A 116 13.19 13.26 -2.79
N PHE A 117 12.58 12.81 -3.90
CA PHE A 117 12.46 11.39 -4.24
C PHE A 117 13.82 10.68 -4.22
N ASP A 118 14.78 11.21 -4.98
CA ASP A 118 16.11 10.60 -5.11
C ASP A 118 16.88 10.58 -3.78
N ALA A 119 16.71 11.61 -2.95
CA ALA A 119 17.35 11.69 -1.64
C ALA A 119 16.79 10.67 -0.64
N VAL A 120 15.46 10.52 -0.62
CA VAL A 120 14.76 9.53 0.22
C VAL A 120 15.13 8.11 -0.23
N TRP A 121 15.03 7.85 -1.53
CA TRP A 121 15.39 6.56 -2.10
C TRP A 121 16.85 6.17 -1.84
N ASN A 122 17.78 7.11 -2.00
CA ASN A 122 19.18 6.88 -1.70
C ASN A 122 19.39 6.50 -0.22
N TRP A 123 18.69 7.15 0.71
CA TRP A 123 18.78 6.80 2.12
C TRP A 123 18.21 5.40 2.37
N SER A 124 17.05 5.07 1.82
CA SER A 124 16.43 3.74 1.93
C SER A 124 17.38 2.64 1.46
N VAL A 125 18.00 2.80 0.28
CA VAL A 125 18.91 1.81 -0.31
C VAL A 125 20.27 1.75 0.41
N SER A 126 20.70 2.86 1.02
CA SER A 126 21.98 2.95 1.72
C SER A 126 21.91 2.44 3.16
N LYS A 127 20.75 2.55 3.81
CA LYS A 127 20.59 2.31 5.25
C LYS A 127 19.64 1.16 5.55
N MET A 128 18.51 1.07 4.86
CA MET A 128 17.45 0.10 5.17
C MET A 128 17.59 -1.20 4.39
N TYR A 129 18.08 -1.14 3.14
CA TYR A 129 18.18 -2.31 2.28
C TYR A 129 19.23 -3.32 2.75
N VAL A 130 18.81 -4.55 2.98
CA VAL A 130 19.67 -5.64 3.47
C VAL A 130 20.40 -6.30 2.29
N ARG A 131 21.72 -6.09 2.22
CA ARG A 131 22.56 -6.58 1.12
C ARG A 131 23.19 -7.95 1.34
N ASP A 132 23.44 -8.30 2.60
CA ASP A 132 24.17 -9.52 2.91
C ASP A 132 23.34 -10.75 2.47
N PRO A 133 23.82 -11.53 1.48
CA PRO A 133 23.14 -12.72 0.99
C PRO A 133 23.11 -13.86 2.01
N ALA A 134 23.68 -13.73 3.21
CA ALA A 134 23.53 -14.65 4.34
C ALA A 134 22.45 -14.20 5.35
N HIS A 135 22.06 -12.92 5.36
CA HIS A 135 21.06 -12.38 6.28
C HIS A 135 19.64 -12.90 5.97
N PRO A 136 18.78 -13.25 6.96
CA PRO A 136 17.46 -13.81 6.69
C PRO A 136 16.56 -12.88 5.85
N SER A 137 16.65 -11.56 6.02
CA SER A 137 15.90 -10.55 5.25
C SER A 137 16.60 -10.05 3.99
N ALA A 138 17.54 -10.80 3.41
CA ALA A 138 18.32 -10.36 2.25
C ALA A 138 17.42 -9.92 1.08
N GLY A 139 17.61 -8.71 0.58
CA GLY A 139 16.79 -8.14 -0.49
C GLY A 139 15.53 -7.39 -0.03
N TYR A 140 15.27 -7.29 1.28
CA TYR A 140 14.22 -6.46 1.86
C TYR A 140 14.76 -5.20 2.55
N PHE A 141 13.86 -4.34 3.01
CA PHE A 141 14.18 -3.12 3.74
C PHE A 141 13.82 -3.29 5.22
N CYS A 142 14.77 -3.03 6.13
CA CYS A 142 14.52 -3.01 7.56
C CYS A 142 13.39 -2.02 7.89
N TRP A 143 12.35 -2.46 8.59
CA TRP A 143 11.12 -1.66 8.74
C TRP A 143 11.29 -0.44 9.63
N SER A 144 12.21 -0.48 10.60
CA SER A 144 12.50 0.60 11.54
C SER A 144 14.00 0.72 11.82
N LEU A 145 14.52 1.92 11.62
CA LEU A 145 15.88 2.32 11.93
C LEU A 145 15.86 3.58 12.79
N ARG A 146 16.90 3.79 13.60
CA ARG A 146 17.20 5.11 14.15
C ARG A 146 17.63 6.07 13.03
N PRO A 147 17.54 7.39 13.24
CA PRO A 147 17.99 8.39 12.24
C PRO A 147 19.45 8.25 11.80
N ASP A 148 20.33 7.66 12.62
CA ASP A 148 21.72 7.39 12.27
C ASP A 148 21.91 6.18 11.31
N GLY A 149 20.83 5.44 11.04
CA GLY A 149 20.80 4.25 10.20
C GLY A 149 20.98 2.93 10.96
N THR A 150 21.01 2.97 12.29
CA THR A 150 21.07 1.76 13.12
C THR A 150 19.69 1.07 13.12
N PRO A 151 19.56 -0.20 12.72
CA PRO A 151 18.27 -0.89 12.75
C PRO A 151 17.76 -1.02 14.18
N ASN A 152 16.47 -0.73 14.40
CA ASN A 152 15.69 -1.17 15.57
C ASN A 152 15.08 -2.55 15.33
N SER A 153 14.87 -2.90 14.07
CA SER A 153 14.55 -4.24 13.58
C SER A 153 15.27 -4.49 12.25
N GLU A 154 15.59 -5.74 11.98
CA GLU A 154 16.21 -6.18 10.72
C GLU A 154 15.23 -6.98 9.83
N THR A 155 13.94 -6.99 10.19
CA THR A 155 12.85 -7.54 9.38
C THR A 155 12.11 -6.43 8.62
N PRO A 156 11.36 -6.74 7.56
CA PRO A 156 10.60 -5.73 6.81
C PRO A 156 9.15 -5.59 7.27
N ALA A 157 8.48 -4.55 6.75
CA ALA A 157 7.04 -4.32 6.84
C ALA A 157 6.50 -4.18 5.40
N PRO A 158 5.75 -5.18 4.88
CA PRO A 158 5.50 -5.33 3.46
C PRO A 158 4.83 -4.15 2.75
N ASP A 159 4.02 -3.34 3.45
CA ASP A 159 3.42 -2.13 2.87
C ASP A 159 4.46 -1.13 2.39
N GLY A 160 5.60 -1.03 3.10
CA GLY A 160 6.75 -0.25 2.67
C GLY A 160 7.28 -0.72 1.31
N GLU A 161 7.52 -2.01 1.13
CA GLU A 161 7.95 -2.59 -0.15
C GLU A 161 6.93 -2.37 -1.28
N GLU A 162 5.64 -2.49 -1.00
CA GLU A 162 4.57 -2.27 -1.97
C GLU A 162 4.59 -0.83 -2.51
N TYR A 163 4.70 0.15 -1.61
CA TYR A 163 4.79 1.56 -1.99
C TYR A 163 6.14 1.92 -2.63
N TYR A 164 7.26 1.33 -2.19
CA TYR A 164 8.55 1.51 -2.86
C TYR A 164 8.48 1.05 -4.31
N ALA A 165 8.01 -0.18 -4.55
CA ALA A 165 7.94 -0.73 -5.90
C ALA A 165 7.05 0.14 -6.80
N MET A 166 5.88 0.56 -6.30
CA MET A 166 4.97 1.39 -7.08
C MET A 166 5.52 2.80 -7.35
N ALA A 167 6.10 3.45 -6.34
CA ALA A 167 6.69 4.78 -6.49
C ALA A 167 7.89 4.77 -7.47
N LEU A 168 8.68 3.69 -7.47
CA LEU A 168 9.79 3.49 -8.42
C LEU A 168 9.30 3.27 -9.86
N TYR A 169 8.24 2.48 -10.09
CA TYR A 169 7.63 2.39 -11.43
C TYR A 169 7.12 3.75 -11.89
N PHE A 170 6.45 4.52 -11.03
CA PHE A 170 6.02 5.87 -11.38
C PHE A 170 7.20 6.81 -11.66
N ALA A 171 8.31 6.70 -10.93
CA ALA A 171 9.51 7.48 -11.18
C ALA A 171 10.13 7.14 -12.53
N ALA A 172 10.24 5.85 -12.87
CA ALA A 172 10.68 5.37 -14.18
C ALA A 172 9.81 5.96 -15.31
N HIS A 173 8.50 5.93 -15.14
CA HIS A 173 7.56 6.39 -16.16
C HIS A 173 7.54 7.93 -16.29
N ARG A 174 7.67 8.65 -15.18
CA ARG A 174 7.65 10.12 -15.15
C ARG A 174 8.98 10.70 -15.63
N TRP A 175 10.10 10.20 -15.12
CA TRP A 175 11.43 10.79 -15.30
C TRP A 175 12.40 9.97 -16.15
N GLY A 176 12.08 8.72 -16.48
CA GLY A 176 13.02 7.78 -17.10
C GLY A 176 13.94 7.11 -16.07
N ASN A 177 14.67 6.08 -16.49
CA ASN A 177 15.63 5.37 -15.66
C ASN A 177 17.02 6.01 -15.75
N GLY A 178 17.66 6.21 -14.60
CA GLY A 178 19.08 6.57 -14.48
C GLY A 178 19.97 5.34 -14.35
N ALA A 179 21.17 5.53 -13.78
CA ALA A 179 22.12 4.45 -13.52
C ALA A 179 22.12 4.01 -12.04
N GLY A 180 22.59 2.79 -11.77
CA GLY A 180 22.80 2.29 -10.42
C GLY A 180 21.50 2.22 -9.62
N ILE A 181 21.46 2.90 -8.46
CA ILE A 181 20.22 2.93 -7.65
C ILE A 181 19.09 3.71 -8.33
N TYR A 182 19.39 4.57 -9.31
CA TYR A 182 18.39 5.38 -10.01
C TYR A 182 17.84 4.70 -11.27
N ASP A 183 18.21 3.45 -11.54
CA ASP A 183 17.43 2.60 -12.46
C ASP A 183 16.15 2.15 -11.76
N TYR A 184 15.17 3.05 -11.71
CA TYR A 184 13.98 2.87 -10.88
C TYR A 184 13.17 1.63 -11.28
N GLN A 185 13.02 1.37 -12.59
CA GLN A 185 12.28 0.22 -13.07
C GLN A 185 12.97 -1.10 -12.70
N ALA A 186 14.30 -1.18 -12.81
CA ALA A 186 15.04 -2.37 -12.40
C ALA A 186 14.89 -2.63 -10.89
N TRP A 187 14.97 -1.59 -10.06
CA TRP A 187 14.74 -1.72 -8.63
C TRP A 187 13.31 -2.11 -8.27
N ALA A 188 12.31 -1.53 -8.94
CA ALA A 188 10.91 -1.92 -8.75
C ALA A 188 10.69 -3.40 -9.09
N ALA A 189 11.22 -3.86 -10.23
CA ALA A 189 11.16 -5.26 -10.63
C ALA A 189 11.88 -6.20 -9.65
N ASN A 190 13.05 -5.79 -9.15
CA ASN A 190 13.79 -6.56 -8.14
C ASN A 190 12.97 -6.69 -6.85
N ILE A 191 12.41 -5.60 -6.32
CA ILE A 191 11.57 -5.62 -5.13
C ILE A 191 10.39 -6.58 -5.31
N LEU A 192 9.62 -6.46 -6.39
CA LEU A 192 8.47 -7.36 -6.64
C LEU A 192 8.88 -8.82 -6.76
N THR A 193 10.01 -9.09 -7.41
CA THR A 193 10.55 -10.45 -7.54
C THR A 193 10.90 -11.00 -6.15
N THR A 194 11.59 -10.21 -5.32
CA THR A 194 11.96 -10.62 -3.96
C THR A 194 10.73 -10.82 -3.08
N MET A 195 9.76 -9.91 -3.09
CA MET A 195 8.50 -10.03 -2.33
C MET A 195 7.81 -11.38 -2.56
N ARG A 196 7.82 -11.87 -3.81
CA ARG A 196 7.18 -13.14 -4.17
C ARG A 196 8.07 -14.36 -3.97
N HIS A 197 9.35 -14.26 -4.34
CA HIS A 197 10.24 -15.42 -4.50
C HIS A 197 11.31 -15.55 -3.41
N HIS A 198 11.31 -14.69 -2.39
CA HIS A 198 12.24 -14.83 -1.27
C HIS A 198 12.05 -16.20 -0.59
N SER A 199 13.02 -17.08 -0.78
CA SER A 199 13.02 -18.40 -0.16
C SER A 199 13.04 -18.27 1.36
N LEU A 200 12.37 -19.18 2.07
CA LEU A 200 12.45 -19.20 3.53
C LEU A 200 13.91 -19.36 3.98
N LYS A 201 14.40 -18.36 4.73
CA LYS A 201 15.78 -18.30 5.17
C LYS A 201 15.87 -18.02 6.65
N SER A 202 16.67 -18.83 7.34
CA SER A 202 16.94 -18.67 8.76
C SER A 202 18.37 -18.20 8.97
N GLY A 203 18.56 -17.20 9.83
CA GLY A 203 19.89 -16.68 10.11
C GLY A 203 19.91 -15.75 11.31
N PRO A 204 21.12 -15.39 11.78
CA PRO A 204 21.27 -14.42 12.86
C PRO A 204 20.82 -13.03 12.39
N THR A 205 20.17 -12.32 13.30
CA THR A 205 19.94 -10.86 13.25
C THR A 205 20.53 -10.27 14.53
N ARG A 206 20.67 -8.95 14.62
CA ARG A 206 21.02 -8.25 15.86
C ARG A 206 20.09 -8.60 17.03
N TYR A 207 18.86 -9.03 16.73
CA TYR A 207 17.79 -9.33 17.69
C TYR A 207 17.52 -10.83 17.83
N GLY A 208 18.51 -11.66 17.51
CA GLY A 208 18.43 -13.12 17.58
C GLY A 208 18.12 -13.77 16.25
N VAL A 209 17.93 -15.09 16.25
CA VAL A 209 17.67 -15.83 15.02
C VAL A 209 16.25 -15.52 14.51
N ARG A 210 16.15 -15.19 13.22
CA ARG A 210 14.88 -15.00 12.50
C ARG A 210 14.80 -15.93 11.31
N SER A 211 13.57 -16.23 10.89
CA SER A 211 13.26 -17.04 9.71
C SER A 211 12.32 -16.25 8.81
N VAL A 212 12.81 -15.74 7.69
CA VAL A 212 12.09 -14.79 6.82
C VAL A 212 11.88 -15.41 5.43
N GLY A 213 10.66 -15.32 4.90
CA GLY A 213 10.25 -15.85 3.59
C GLY A 213 9.66 -14.79 2.66
N ALA A 214 8.79 -15.24 1.76
CA ALA A 214 8.04 -14.36 0.85
C ALA A 214 7.05 -13.48 1.63
N MET A 215 6.85 -12.25 1.16
CA MET A 215 5.86 -11.30 1.69
C MET A 215 4.43 -11.65 1.29
N VAL A 216 4.25 -12.61 0.39
CA VAL A 216 2.94 -13.05 -0.07
C VAL A 216 2.65 -14.49 0.31
N ASP A 217 1.38 -14.80 0.47
CA ASP A 217 0.86 -16.15 0.59
C ASP A 217 0.42 -16.67 -0.78
N GLU A 218 1.12 -17.70 -1.27
CA GLU A 218 0.88 -18.30 -2.59
C GLU A 218 -0.53 -18.93 -2.72
N PRO A 219 -1.05 -19.69 -1.74
CA PRO A 219 -2.41 -20.24 -1.81
C PRO A 219 -3.51 -19.18 -1.89
N THR A 220 -3.45 -18.16 -1.03
CA THR A 220 -4.52 -17.16 -0.92
C THR A 220 -4.31 -15.93 -1.81
N ARG A 221 -3.10 -15.76 -2.38
CA ARG A 221 -2.69 -14.60 -3.20
C ARG A 221 -2.80 -13.29 -2.42
N GLN A 222 -2.45 -13.30 -1.15
CA GLN A 222 -2.54 -12.14 -0.26
C GLN A 222 -1.16 -11.73 0.23
N ILE A 223 -0.96 -10.44 0.45
CA ILE A 223 0.19 -9.94 1.21
C ILE A 223 0.11 -10.50 2.65
N ARG A 224 1.26 -10.66 3.31
CA ARG A 224 1.36 -11.04 4.73
C ARG A 224 1.57 -9.79 5.57
N PHE A 225 1.21 -9.85 6.85
CA PHE A 225 1.55 -8.78 7.80
C PHE A 225 3.07 -8.64 7.95
N VAL A 226 3.78 -9.75 8.12
CA VAL A 226 5.24 -9.83 8.08
C VAL A 226 5.66 -11.12 7.36
N PRO A 227 6.89 -11.27 6.86
CA PRO A 227 7.35 -12.52 6.24
C PRO A 227 8.00 -13.54 7.20
N ASP A 228 7.78 -13.45 8.53
CA ASP A 228 8.36 -14.36 9.54
C ASP A 228 7.66 -15.74 9.59
N ALA A 229 8.38 -16.84 9.37
CA ALA A 229 7.81 -18.19 9.39
C ALA A 229 7.13 -18.61 10.71
N LYS A 230 7.48 -18.01 11.85
CA LYS A 230 6.93 -18.43 13.16
C LYS A 230 5.62 -17.73 13.56
N GLY A 231 5.20 -16.69 12.83
CA GLY A 231 4.00 -15.92 13.17
C GLY A 231 3.16 -15.43 11.99
N SER A 232 3.61 -15.61 10.74
CA SER A 232 3.08 -14.87 9.59
C SER A 232 1.98 -15.57 8.80
N GLN A 233 1.07 -16.26 9.48
CA GLN A 233 -0.07 -16.88 8.82
C GLN A 233 -1.32 -15.99 8.86
N PHE A 234 -1.12 -14.68 8.70
CA PHE A 234 -2.15 -13.66 8.67
C PHE A 234 -1.69 -12.43 7.87
N THR A 235 -2.62 -11.51 7.62
CA THR A 235 -2.47 -10.28 6.84
C THR A 235 -2.95 -9.05 7.62
N ASP A 236 -2.81 -7.89 7.02
CA ASP A 236 -3.32 -6.60 7.48
C ASP A 236 -4.18 -5.99 6.37
N PRO A 237 -5.48 -5.70 6.59
CA PRO A 237 -6.35 -5.12 5.57
C PRO A 237 -5.81 -3.84 4.93
N SER A 238 -5.04 -3.05 5.68
CA SER A 238 -4.44 -1.82 5.17
C SER A 238 -3.27 -2.03 4.20
N TYR A 239 -2.72 -3.25 4.12
CA TYR A 239 -1.64 -3.58 3.18
C TYR A 239 -2.19 -4.08 1.84
N HIS A 240 -3.49 -4.38 1.74
CA HIS A 240 -4.09 -4.78 0.48
C HIS A 240 -4.21 -3.58 -0.48
N LEU A 241 -3.44 -3.61 -1.57
CA LEU A 241 -3.35 -2.53 -2.56
C LEU A 241 -3.69 -3.02 -3.98
N PRO A 242 -4.93 -3.51 -4.24
CA PRO A 242 -5.31 -4.04 -5.56
C PRO A 242 -5.11 -3.02 -6.69
N ALA A 243 -5.20 -1.73 -6.38
CA ALA A 243 -4.91 -0.65 -7.33
C ALA A 243 -3.49 -0.74 -7.90
N PHE A 244 -2.49 -1.08 -7.07
CA PHE A 244 -1.10 -1.26 -7.46
C PHE A 244 -0.87 -2.63 -8.10
N TYR A 245 -1.51 -3.67 -7.58
CA TYR A 245 -1.35 -5.04 -8.10
C TYR A 245 -1.80 -5.14 -9.56
N GLU A 246 -2.83 -4.39 -9.97
CA GLU A 246 -3.24 -4.26 -11.37
C GLU A 246 -2.15 -3.65 -12.26
N LEU A 247 -1.37 -2.70 -11.74
CA LEU A 247 -0.23 -2.12 -12.46
C LEU A 247 0.93 -3.10 -12.52
N TRP A 248 1.19 -3.86 -11.45
CA TRP A 248 2.22 -4.89 -11.45
C TRP A 248 1.87 -6.07 -12.36
N ALA A 249 0.58 -6.39 -12.50
CA ALA A 249 0.08 -7.35 -13.49
C ALA A 249 0.33 -6.91 -14.95
N ARG A 250 0.60 -5.63 -15.19
CA ARG A 250 0.85 -5.06 -16.52
C ARG A 250 2.33 -4.78 -16.77
N TRP A 251 3.02 -4.24 -15.77
CA TRP A 251 4.37 -3.69 -15.92
C TRP A 251 5.44 -4.48 -15.18
N GLY A 252 5.03 -5.26 -14.17
CA GLY A 252 5.92 -6.08 -13.37
C GLY A 252 6.63 -7.17 -14.16
N PRO A 253 7.53 -7.92 -13.49
CA PRO A 253 8.22 -9.07 -14.07
C PRO A 253 7.24 -10.00 -14.79
N ALA A 254 7.53 -10.35 -16.05
CA ALA A 254 6.57 -11.06 -16.90
C ALA A 254 6.08 -12.39 -16.30
N ALA A 255 6.96 -13.11 -15.61
CA ALA A 255 6.65 -14.37 -14.92
C ALA A 255 5.67 -14.21 -13.73
N ASP A 256 5.55 -12.99 -13.18
CA ASP A 256 4.77 -12.72 -11.98
C ASP A 256 3.45 -12.00 -12.24
N ARG A 257 3.22 -11.53 -13.48
CA ARG A 257 2.02 -10.76 -13.83
C ARG A 257 0.71 -11.49 -13.50
N ALA A 258 0.69 -12.81 -13.76
CA ALA A 258 -0.45 -13.67 -13.43
C ALA A 258 -0.77 -13.70 -11.93
N PHE A 259 0.26 -13.70 -11.08
CA PHE A 259 0.12 -13.68 -9.64
C PHE A 259 -0.51 -12.36 -9.19
N TRP A 260 0.03 -11.23 -9.65
CA TRP A 260 -0.45 -9.91 -9.25
C TRP A 260 -1.88 -9.64 -9.71
N ALA A 261 -2.27 -10.13 -10.90
CA ALA A 261 -3.66 -10.09 -11.32
C ALA A 261 -4.58 -10.86 -10.36
N ALA A 262 -4.16 -12.05 -9.93
CA ALA A 262 -4.92 -12.85 -8.96
C ALA A 262 -4.93 -12.22 -7.56
N ALA A 263 -3.84 -11.55 -7.15
CA ALA A 263 -3.73 -10.83 -5.88
C ALA A 263 -4.66 -9.61 -5.82
N ALA A 264 -4.83 -8.89 -6.93
CA ALA A 264 -5.80 -7.81 -7.06
C ALA A 264 -7.23 -8.32 -6.81
N ASP A 265 -7.62 -9.39 -7.51
CA ASP A 265 -8.94 -10.00 -7.34
C ASP A 265 -9.13 -10.61 -5.93
N SER A 266 -8.08 -11.16 -5.34
CA SER A 266 -8.11 -11.70 -3.96
C SER A 266 -8.37 -10.59 -2.95
N SER A 267 -7.68 -9.46 -3.08
CA SER A 267 -7.78 -8.31 -2.18
C SER A 267 -9.16 -7.65 -2.23
N ARG A 268 -9.74 -7.47 -3.42
CA ARG A 268 -11.13 -6.98 -3.57
C ARG A 268 -12.17 -7.86 -2.86
N ARG A 269 -11.97 -9.18 -2.88
CA ARG A 269 -12.83 -10.12 -2.12
C ARG A 269 -12.52 -10.09 -0.64
N PHE A 270 -11.25 -9.86 -0.27
CA PHE A 270 -10.81 -9.83 1.12
C PHE A 270 -11.42 -8.65 1.88
N PHE A 271 -11.46 -7.45 1.30
CA PHE A 271 -12.09 -6.28 1.94
C PHE A 271 -13.52 -6.54 2.40
N GLN A 272 -14.32 -7.24 1.59
CA GLN A 272 -15.71 -7.59 1.96
C GLN A 272 -15.80 -8.55 3.14
N ARG A 273 -14.80 -9.42 3.33
CA ARG A 273 -14.77 -10.38 4.45
C ARG A 273 -14.21 -9.73 5.72
N ALA A 274 -13.23 -8.84 5.58
CA ALA A 274 -12.56 -8.20 6.70
C ALA A 274 -13.34 -7.02 7.29
N ALA A 275 -14.09 -6.29 6.47
CA ALA A 275 -14.88 -5.15 6.92
C ALA A 275 -16.18 -5.62 7.60
N ASN A 276 -16.51 -5.01 8.74
CA ASN A 276 -17.77 -5.24 9.43
C ASN A 276 -18.96 -4.85 8.51
N PRO A 277 -19.97 -5.72 8.35
CA PRO A 277 -21.04 -5.50 7.38
C PRO A 277 -22.00 -4.35 7.73
N GLN A 278 -22.01 -3.89 9.00
CA GLN A 278 -22.82 -2.75 9.43
C GLN A 278 -22.02 -1.45 9.40
N THR A 279 -20.83 -1.42 10.00
CA THR A 279 -20.05 -0.20 10.19
C THR A 279 -19.06 0.09 9.05
N GLY A 280 -18.69 -0.92 8.26
CA GLY A 280 -17.62 -0.82 7.26
C GLY A 280 -16.21 -0.79 7.86
N LEU A 281 -16.05 -0.91 9.18
CA LEU A 281 -14.75 -0.91 9.85
C LEU A 281 -14.03 -2.24 9.67
N ALA A 282 -12.75 -2.20 9.30
CA ALA A 282 -11.85 -3.35 9.27
C ALA A 282 -10.94 -3.37 10.52
N PRO A 283 -10.43 -4.54 10.95
CA PRO A 283 -9.41 -4.59 12.01
C PRO A 283 -8.05 -4.13 11.49
N ASP A 284 -7.13 -3.78 12.40
CA ASP A 284 -5.70 -3.63 12.06
C ASP A 284 -5.18 -4.94 11.46
N TYR A 285 -5.35 -6.08 12.15
CA TYR A 285 -4.84 -7.39 11.68
C TYR A 285 -5.98 -8.39 11.45
N ALA A 286 -5.84 -9.21 10.41
CA ALA A 286 -6.83 -10.21 10.03
C ALA A 286 -6.17 -11.49 9.50
N ASN A 287 -6.79 -12.64 9.74
CA ASN A 287 -6.44 -13.89 9.06
C ASN A 287 -6.78 -13.76 7.57
N PHE A 288 -6.21 -14.61 6.70
CA PHE A 288 -6.47 -14.55 5.25
C PHE A 288 -7.95 -14.77 4.86
N ASP A 289 -8.75 -15.36 5.73
CA ASP A 289 -10.19 -15.50 5.54
C ASP A 289 -10.98 -14.21 5.84
N GLY A 290 -10.36 -13.19 6.43
CA GLY A 290 -10.93 -11.90 6.80
C GLY A 290 -11.29 -11.77 8.28
N THR A 291 -11.21 -12.85 9.08
CA THR A 291 -11.51 -12.77 10.52
C THR A 291 -10.43 -11.97 11.27
N PRO A 292 -10.77 -11.16 12.28
CA PRO A 292 -9.77 -10.41 13.06
C PRO A 292 -8.70 -11.33 13.68
N HIS A 293 -7.44 -10.92 13.60
CA HIS A 293 -6.31 -11.66 14.16
C HIS A 293 -5.79 -10.96 15.42
N ALA A 294 -5.73 -11.66 16.54
CA ALA A 294 -5.17 -11.11 17.77
C ALA A 294 -3.65 -11.32 17.80
N ALA A 295 -2.90 -10.27 18.13
CA ALA A 295 -1.45 -10.33 18.28
C ALA A 295 -1.06 -9.83 19.67
N ALA A 296 -0.29 -10.62 20.42
CA ALA A 296 0.10 -10.26 21.80
C ALA A 296 0.87 -8.93 21.90
N PHE A 297 1.60 -8.56 20.84
CA PHE A 297 2.37 -7.32 20.76
C PHE A 297 1.55 -6.10 20.30
N ASN A 298 0.31 -6.30 19.82
CA ASN A 298 -0.60 -5.21 19.48
C ASN A 298 -1.99 -5.47 20.11
N PRO A 299 -2.31 -4.84 21.25
CA PRO A 299 -3.61 -5.02 21.91
C PRO A 299 -4.81 -4.55 21.06
N ASN A 300 -4.56 -3.69 20.07
CA ASN A 300 -5.57 -3.17 19.15
C ASN A 300 -5.67 -3.94 17.83
N ALA A 301 -4.92 -5.04 17.66
CA ALA A 301 -4.88 -5.82 16.42
C ALA A 301 -6.28 -6.21 15.88
N THR A 302 -7.25 -6.48 16.76
CA THR A 302 -8.62 -6.88 16.35
C THR A 302 -9.61 -5.71 16.27
N LYS A 303 -9.13 -4.47 16.45
CA LYS A 303 -9.92 -3.24 16.50
C LYS A 303 -9.68 -2.42 15.23
N PHE A 304 -10.56 -1.47 14.97
CA PHE A 304 -10.27 -0.41 14.01
C PHE A 304 -9.34 0.59 14.69
N SER A 305 -8.08 0.59 14.27
CA SER A 305 -7.01 1.41 14.84
C SER A 305 -6.11 1.92 13.70
N PHE A 306 -4.88 2.35 14.01
CA PHE A 306 -4.05 3.19 13.16
C PHE A 306 -3.81 2.60 11.76
N ASP A 307 -3.52 1.30 11.65
CA ASP A 307 -3.33 0.64 10.35
C ASP A 307 -4.65 0.66 9.56
N ALA A 308 -5.75 0.27 10.21
CA ALA A 308 -7.06 0.12 9.60
C ALA A 308 -7.61 1.42 8.98
N TRP A 309 -7.13 2.60 9.41
CA TRP A 309 -7.52 3.90 8.84
C TRP A 309 -7.31 3.98 7.32
N ARG A 310 -6.30 3.29 6.78
CA ARG A 310 -5.96 3.31 5.35
C ARG A 310 -6.85 2.40 4.50
N THR A 311 -7.49 1.39 5.11
CA THR A 311 -8.23 0.34 4.38
C THR A 311 -9.28 0.92 3.43
N ALA A 312 -10.06 1.89 3.92
CA ALA A 312 -11.11 2.52 3.11
C ALA A 312 -10.58 3.37 1.96
N SER A 313 -9.43 4.02 2.17
CA SER A 313 -8.70 4.72 1.12
C SER A 313 -8.30 3.75 0.01
N ASN A 314 -7.72 2.60 0.37
CA ASN A 314 -7.18 1.63 -0.59
C ASN A 314 -8.24 1.10 -1.57
N TRP A 315 -9.39 0.62 -1.08
CA TRP A 315 -10.45 0.13 -1.97
C TRP A 315 -11.10 1.26 -2.77
N SER A 316 -11.10 2.48 -2.25
CA SER A 316 -11.69 3.64 -2.95
C SER A 316 -10.79 4.12 -4.08
N VAL A 317 -9.48 4.00 -3.92
CA VAL A 317 -8.49 4.24 -4.98
C VAL A 317 -8.58 3.13 -6.05
N ASP A 318 -8.73 1.85 -5.66
CA ASP A 318 -8.94 0.76 -6.63
C ASP A 318 -10.19 0.99 -7.48
N TRP A 319 -11.31 1.33 -6.83
CA TRP A 319 -12.54 1.69 -7.53
C TRP A 319 -12.33 2.85 -8.50
N ALA A 320 -11.69 3.93 -8.04
CA ALA A 320 -11.45 5.12 -8.88
C ALA A 320 -10.60 4.82 -10.11
N TRP A 321 -9.58 3.97 -9.96
CA TRP A 321 -8.64 3.66 -11.04
C TRP A 321 -9.17 2.61 -12.00
N TRP A 322 -9.87 1.61 -11.50
CA TRP A 322 -10.22 0.41 -12.25
C TRP A 322 -11.71 0.24 -12.47
N HIS A 323 -12.54 0.67 -11.53
CA HIS A 323 -13.99 0.49 -11.57
C HIS A 323 -14.38 -0.99 -11.77
N ARG A 324 -13.71 -1.89 -11.03
CA ARG A 324 -13.79 -3.36 -11.24
C ARG A 324 -14.48 -4.12 -10.10
N ALA A 325 -14.68 -3.51 -8.93
CA ALA A 325 -15.30 -4.17 -7.78
C ALA A 325 -16.52 -3.37 -7.27
N PRO A 326 -17.75 -3.69 -7.72
CA PRO A 326 -18.96 -2.93 -7.38
C PRO A 326 -19.33 -2.95 -5.88
N GLN A 327 -18.59 -3.72 -5.08
CA GLN A 327 -18.73 -3.77 -3.63
C GLN A 327 -17.97 -2.66 -2.92
N GLU A 328 -16.95 -2.06 -3.56
CA GLU A 328 -16.15 -0.98 -2.97
C GLU A 328 -16.98 0.29 -2.71
N PRO A 329 -17.88 0.75 -3.61
CA PRO A 329 -18.83 1.82 -3.28
C PRO A 329 -19.71 1.52 -2.07
N VAL A 330 -20.14 0.26 -1.91
CA VAL A 330 -20.97 -0.17 -0.77
C VAL A 330 -20.18 -0.08 0.54
N LEU A 331 -18.91 -0.50 0.54
CA LEU A 331 -18.01 -0.37 1.69
C LEU A 331 -17.75 1.09 2.04
N SER A 332 -17.48 1.95 1.05
CA SER A 332 -17.30 3.39 1.25
C SER A 332 -18.54 4.07 1.83
N ASN A 333 -19.74 3.72 1.36
CA ASN A 333 -20.99 4.25 1.90
C ASN A 333 -21.19 3.85 3.38
N ARG A 334 -20.86 2.60 3.75
CA ARG A 334 -21.02 2.11 5.13
C ARG A 334 -20.09 2.84 6.09
N ILE A 335 -18.80 2.92 5.78
CA ILE A 335 -17.83 3.56 6.67
C ILE A 335 -18.11 5.06 6.83
N GLN A 336 -18.48 5.75 5.75
CA GLN A 336 -18.89 7.15 5.84
C GLN A 336 -20.18 7.31 6.65
N ALA A 337 -21.20 6.47 6.45
CA ALA A 337 -22.42 6.51 7.24
C ALA A 337 -22.15 6.27 8.74
N PHE A 338 -21.24 5.35 9.07
CA PHE A 338 -20.82 5.09 10.44
C PHE A 338 -20.21 6.35 11.08
N PHE A 339 -19.17 6.94 10.47
CA PHE A 339 -18.52 8.13 11.02
C PHE A 339 -19.41 9.37 11.04
N ALA A 340 -20.32 9.50 10.07
CA ALA A 340 -21.35 10.54 10.09
C ALA A 340 -22.25 10.40 11.34
N GLY A 341 -22.64 9.17 11.68
CA GLY A 341 -23.41 8.88 12.89
C GLY A 341 -22.66 9.17 14.19
N GLN A 342 -21.32 9.15 14.17
CA GLN A 342 -20.47 9.57 15.29
C GLN A 342 -20.33 11.10 15.39
N GLY A 343 -20.53 11.80 14.27
CA GLY A 343 -20.44 13.25 14.13
C GLY A 343 -19.12 13.70 13.48
N LEU A 344 -19.21 14.30 12.30
CA LEU A 344 -18.07 14.56 11.40
C LEU A 344 -16.89 15.29 12.04
N GLY A 345 -17.12 16.37 12.78
CA GLY A 345 -16.05 17.14 13.43
C GLY A 345 -15.65 16.67 14.84
N ARG A 346 -16.11 15.48 15.28
CA ARG A 346 -15.88 15.01 16.67
C ARG A 346 -15.75 13.50 16.84
N TYR A 347 -15.88 12.70 15.79
CA TYR A 347 -15.70 11.26 15.92
C TYR A 347 -14.26 10.95 16.37
N GLY A 348 -14.11 9.87 17.14
CA GLY A 348 -12.80 9.45 17.64
C GLY A 348 -11.99 8.68 16.61
N CYS A 349 -10.85 8.13 17.00
CA CYS A 349 -9.91 7.52 16.07
C CYS A 349 -9.68 6.02 16.29
N GLN A 350 -10.26 5.42 17.34
CA GLN A 350 -10.23 3.97 17.53
C GLN A 350 -11.59 3.44 17.96
N TYR A 351 -11.98 2.30 17.40
CA TYR A 351 -13.27 1.67 17.64
C TYR A 351 -13.16 0.15 17.68
N THR A 352 -14.06 -0.51 18.42
CA THR A 352 -14.35 -1.90 18.11
C THR A 352 -15.01 -1.99 16.74
N LEU A 353 -14.94 -3.15 16.07
CA LEU A 353 -15.58 -3.30 14.75
C LEU A 353 -17.11 -3.14 14.80
N ALA A 354 -17.71 -3.36 15.96
CA ALA A 354 -19.13 -3.10 16.23
C ALA A 354 -19.46 -1.61 16.44
N GLY A 355 -18.46 -0.73 16.43
CA GLY A 355 -18.64 0.72 16.50
C GLY A 355 -18.58 1.32 17.91
N GLN A 356 -18.14 0.57 18.92
CA GLN A 356 -17.90 1.15 20.25
C GLN A 356 -16.62 1.97 20.24
N LEU A 357 -16.71 3.24 20.64
CA LEU A 357 -15.59 4.17 20.74
C LEU A 357 -14.56 3.72 21.78
N LEU A 358 -13.27 3.74 21.41
CA LEU A 358 -12.13 3.37 22.26
C LEU A 358 -11.18 4.54 22.50
N ASP A 359 -10.91 5.36 21.49
CA ASP A 359 -10.08 6.57 21.59
C ASP A 359 -10.86 7.76 21.00
N PRO A 360 -11.24 8.77 21.82
CA PRO A 360 -12.06 9.89 21.39
C PRO A 360 -11.28 10.97 20.63
N ARG A 361 -9.96 10.84 20.44
CA ARG A 361 -9.18 11.84 19.68
C ARG A 361 -9.69 11.96 18.24
N HIS A 362 -9.87 13.20 17.79
CA HIS A 362 -10.27 13.48 16.41
C HIS A 362 -9.02 13.63 15.53
N ALA A 363 -8.51 12.49 15.05
CA ALA A 363 -7.24 12.40 14.35
C ALA A 363 -7.34 12.87 12.88
N GLY A 364 -6.47 13.79 12.49
CA GLY A 364 -6.45 14.37 11.14
C GLY A 364 -6.17 13.35 10.04
N GLY A 365 -5.41 12.28 10.34
CA GLY A 365 -5.14 11.18 9.43
C GLY A 365 -6.40 10.38 9.09
N LEU A 366 -7.25 10.12 10.09
CA LEU A 366 -8.53 9.44 9.86
C LEU A 366 -9.54 10.34 9.13
N VAL A 367 -9.57 11.64 9.44
CA VAL A 367 -10.33 12.63 8.65
C VAL A 367 -9.93 12.56 7.19
N ALA A 368 -8.63 12.54 6.94
CA ALA A 368 -8.07 12.48 5.60
C ALA A 368 -8.44 11.19 4.86
N THR A 369 -8.31 10.00 5.47
CA THR A 369 -8.62 8.74 4.77
C THR A 369 -10.12 8.52 4.58
N ASN A 370 -10.97 9.00 5.50
CA ASN A 370 -12.42 8.98 5.33
C ASN A 370 -12.89 9.87 4.16
N ALA A 371 -12.20 10.97 3.88
CA ALA A 371 -12.46 11.80 2.70
C ALA A 371 -12.10 11.08 1.39
N VAL A 372 -11.03 10.27 1.37
CA VAL A 372 -10.67 9.47 0.19
C VAL A 372 -11.74 8.43 -0.14
N ALA A 373 -12.50 7.96 0.86
CA ALA A 373 -13.62 7.06 0.63
C ALA A 373 -14.68 7.65 -0.34
N SER A 374 -14.76 8.98 -0.47
CA SER A 374 -15.64 9.68 -1.42
C SER A 374 -15.27 9.48 -2.90
N LEU A 375 -14.10 8.93 -3.20
CA LEU A 375 -13.77 8.47 -4.55
C LEU A 375 -14.71 7.34 -5.03
N ALA A 376 -15.20 6.51 -4.10
CA ALA A 376 -16.11 5.40 -4.40
C ALA A 376 -17.51 5.56 -3.81
N ALA A 377 -17.69 6.34 -2.74
CA ALA A 377 -18.99 6.57 -2.13
C ALA A 377 -19.99 7.23 -3.10
N THR A 378 -21.25 6.80 -3.01
CA THR A 378 -22.36 7.29 -3.85
C THR A 378 -23.42 8.05 -3.06
N HIS A 379 -23.38 8.01 -1.72
CA HIS A 379 -24.35 8.72 -0.87
C HIS A 379 -24.06 10.23 -0.81
N GLN A 380 -24.97 11.02 -1.38
CA GLN A 380 -24.93 12.49 -1.36
C GLN A 380 -26.00 13.05 -0.40
N PRO A 381 -25.76 14.17 0.30
CA PRO A 381 -24.55 15.01 0.26
C PRO A 381 -23.37 14.47 1.08
N LEU A 382 -23.54 13.34 1.78
CA LEU A 382 -22.58 12.89 2.79
C LEU A 382 -21.13 12.75 2.29
N ALA A 383 -20.93 12.19 1.09
CA ALA A 383 -19.59 12.09 0.51
C ALA A 383 -18.92 13.46 0.30
N ARG A 384 -19.69 14.52 -0.01
CA ARG A 384 -19.17 15.89 -0.12
C ARG A 384 -18.80 16.45 1.24
N ASP A 385 -19.56 16.14 2.28
CA ASP A 385 -19.29 16.63 3.64
C ASP A 385 -17.93 16.11 4.14
N PHE A 386 -17.60 14.82 3.93
CA PHE A 386 -16.27 14.29 4.28
C PHE A 386 -15.13 14.95 3.50
N VAL A 387 -15.33 15.26 2.22
CA VAL A 387 -14.33 15.99 1.40
C VAL A 387 -14.13 17.41 1.93
N GLU A 388 -15.21 18.05 2.37
CA GLU A 388 -15.16 19.39 2.96
C GLU A 388 -14.48 19.40 4.35
N GLU A 389 -14.64 18.35 5.15
CA GLU A 389 -13.90 18.21 6.42
C GLU A 389 -12.38 18.15 6.18
N LEU A 390 -11.91 17.37 5.19
CA LEU A 390 -10.50 17.38 4.78
C LEU A 390 -10.08 18.75 4.24
N TRP A 391 -10.93 19.41 3.46
CA TRP A 391 -10.63 20.75 2.93
C TRP A 391 -10.41 21.77 4.05
N ARG A 392 -11.19 21.69 5.13
CA ARG A 392 -11.08 22.57 6.31
C ARG A 392 -9.97 22.15 7.27
N ALA A 393 -9.61 20.87 7.28
CA ALA A 393 -8.59 20.36 8.19
C ALA A 393 -7.24 21.09 7.99
N PRO A 394 -6.60 21.51 9.08
CA PRO A 394 -5.24 22.04 9.03
C PRO A 394 -4.26 20.90 8.72
N VAL A 395 -3.09 21.27 8.19
CA VAL A 395 -2.00 20.30 8.03
C VAL A 395 -1.52 19.88 9.44
N PRO A 396 -1.46 18.57 9.74
CA PRO A 396 -1.03 18.10 11.05
C PRO A 396 0.34 18.64 11.45
N HIS A 397 0.43 19.18 12.66
CA HIS A 397 1.65 19.78 13.22
C HIS A 397 1.85 19.42 14.70
N ILE A 398 0.85 18.85 15.36
CA ILE A 398 0.99 18.32 16.72
C ILE A 398 2.04 17.20 16.68
N TRP A 399 2.98 17.23 17.63
CA TRP A 399 4.14 16.32 17.66
C TRP A 399 3.78 14.85 17.44
N VAL A 400 2.72 14.37 18.10
CA VAL A 400 2.27 12.97 18.04
C VAL A 400 1.52 12.59 16.77
N GLU A 401 1.11 13.57 15.96
CA GLU A 401 0.27 13.38 14.76
C GLU A 401 1.02 13.71 13.47
N ARG A 402 2.00 14.62 13.51
CA ARG A 402 2.56 15.20 12.28
C ARG A 402 3.25 14.22 11.34
N TYR A 403 3.71 13.07 11.83
CA TYR A 403 4.26 12.00 10.98
C TYR A 403 3.14 11.23 10.28
N TYR A 404 2.34 10.45 11.01
CA TYR A 404 1.39 9.53 10.41
C TYR A 404 0.18 10.28 9.82
N ASP A 405 -0.48 11.11 10.63
CA ASP A 405 -1.58 11.96 10.17
C ASP A 405 -1.12 12.90 9.06
N GLY A 406 0.10 13.45 9.15
CA GLY A 406 0.64 14.35 8.13
C GLY A 406 0.84 13.68 6.77
N LEU A 407 1.43 12.47 6.75
CA LEU A 407 1.60 11.69 5.51
C LEU A 407 0.24 11.29 4.92
N LEU A 408 -0.68 10.79 5.75
CA LEU A 408 -2.04 10.46 5.30
C LEU A 408 -2.78 11.70 4.78
N HIS A 409 -2.68 12.83 5.47
CA HIS A 409 -3.28 14.09 5.06
C HIS A 409 -2.80 14.52 3.67
N LEU A 410 -1.49 14.55 3.44
CA LEU A 410 -0.93 14.96 2.15
C LEU A 410 -1.29 13.98 1.02
N MET A 411 -1.26 12.68 1.27
CA MET A 411 -1.72 11.69 0.28
C MET A 411 -3.21 11.84 -0.04
N SER A 412 -4.06 12.09 0.97
CA SER A 412 -5.49 12.32 0.76
C SER A 412 -5.77 13.61 0.01
N LEU A 413 -5.02 14.70 0.24
CA LEU A 413 -5.14 15.91 -0.58
C LEU A 413 -4.84 15.61 -2.06
N LEU A 414 -3.82 14.80 -2.34
CA LEU A 414 -3.51 14.37 -3.70
C LEU A 414 -4.65 13.52 -4.31
N HIS A 415 -5.21 12.59 -3.55
CA HIS A 415 -6.33 11.77 -4.01
C HIS A 415 -7.58 12.61 -4.29
N CYS A 416 -8.02 13.43 -3.33
CA CYS A 416 -9.24 14.22 -3.43
C CYS A 416 -9.14 15.37 -4.44
N SER A 417 -7.94 15.80 -4.84
CA SER A 417 -7.73 16.79 -5.90
C SER A 417 -7.54 16.19 -7.30
N GLY A 418 -7.58 14.86 -7.45
CA GLY A 418 -7.27 14.19 -8.71
C GLY A 418 -5.81 14.35 -9.17
N GLN A 419 -4.90 14.71 -8.26
CA GLN A 419 -3.46 14.85 -8.52
C GLN A 419 -2.65 13.60 -8.20
N TYR A 420 -3.20 12.66 -7.42
CA TYR A 420 -2.66 11.32 -7.31
C TYR A 420 -3.04 10.51 -8.55
N ARG A 421 -2.09 10.30 -9.47
CA ARG A 421 -2.35 9.71 -10.79
C ARG A 421 -1.52 8.46 -11.07
N ILE A 422 -1.99 7.68 -12.03
CA ILE A 422 -1.22 6.61 -12.65
C ILE A 422 -0.26 7.25 -13.65
N TRP A 423 1.04 7.14 -13.40
CA TRP A 423 2.07 7.51 -14.36
C TRP A 423 2.28 6.33 -15.32
N LEU A 424 1.71 6.44 -16.53
CA LEU A 424 1.82 5.40 -17.56
C LEU A 424 3.24 5.37 -18.17
N PRO A 425 3.74 4.18 -18.57
CA PRO A 425 4.98 4.09 -19.35
C PRO A 425 4.92 5.02 -20.56
N LYS A 426 6.02 5.71 -20.86
CA LYS A 426 6.15 6.47 -22.12
C LYS A 426 6.04 5.50 -23.29
N LYS A 427 5.28 5.89 -24.32
CA LYS A 427 5.12 5.11 -25.55
C LYS A 427 6.39 5.08 -26.37
#